data_AF-A0A7V4ZEE8-F1
#
_entry.id   AF-A0A7V4ZEE8-F1
#
_cell.length_a   1.000
_cell.length_b   1.000
_cell.length_c   1.000
_cell.angle_alpha   90.00
_cell.angle_beta   90.00
_cell.angle_gamma   90.00
#
_symmetry.space_group_name_H-M   'P 1'
#
loop_
_entity.id
_entity.type
_entity.pdbx_description
1 polymer ?
#
loop_
_entity_poly.entity_id
_entity_poly.type
_entity_poly.pdbx_seq_one_letter_code
_entity_poly.pdbx_strand_id
1 'polypeptide(L)' 'METKNTSLGLAENIEGALAYVVGWISRLVLWFLEPENKFVRFHAMQSIVVFGALTVVEIVLGFIPIL' A
#
# COMPACT_ATOMS: atom_id res chain seq x y z
N MET A 1 11.33 18.20 -10.11
CA MET A 1 10.12 18.15 -9.27
C MET A 1 10.53 18.57 -7.88
N GLU A 2 9.89 19.58 -7.30
CA GLU A 2 10.01 19.82 -5.86
C GLU A 2 9.39 18.60 -5.16
N THR A 3 10.17 17.87 -4.37
CA THR A 3 9.65 16.78 -3.56
C THR A 3 8.90 17.39 -2.40
N LYS A 4 7.57 17.25 -2.40
CA LYS A 4 6.78 17.68 -1.26
C LYS A 4 7.04 16.70 -0.10
N ASN A 5 7.54 17.24 1.01
CA ASN A 5 7.74 16.46 2.21
C ASN A 5 6.37 16.11 2.83
N THR A 6 6.28 14.88 3.32
CA THR A 6 5.12 14.28 3.96
C THR A 6 5.15 14.47 5.48
N SER A 7 4.17 13.93 6.18
CA SER A 7 4.09 13.98 7.64
C SER A 7 5.23 13.24 8.32
N LEU A 8 5.81 12.22 7.65
CA LEU A 8 7.02 11.51 8.13
C LEU A 8 8.33 12.20 7.72
N GLY A 9 8.27 13.36 7.05
CA GLY A 9 9.43 14.09 6.58
C GLY A 9 10.16 13.43 5.41
N LEU A 10 9.54 12.45 4.76
CA LEU A 10 10.03 11.81 3.55
C LEU A 10 9.46 12.49 2.31
N ALA A 11 10.09 12.27 1.17
CA ALA A 11 9.49 12.67 -0.10
C ALA A 11 8.28 11.76 -0.41
N GLU A 12 7.20 12.33 -0.94
CA GLU A 12 5.96 11.60 -1.23
C GLU A 12 6.16 10.36 -2.13
N ASN A 13 7.13 10.40 -3.05
CA ASN A 13 7.48 9.26 -3.91
C ASN A 13 8.12 8.10 -3.15
N ILE A 14 8.87 8.39 -2.08
CA ILE A 14 9.47 7.37 -1.21
C ILE A 14 8.36 6.69 -0.42
N GLU A 15 7.44 7.46 0.18
CA GLU A 15 6.29 6.87 0.89
C GLU A 15 5.36 6.10 -0.05
N GLY A 16 5.12 6.61 -1.26
CA GLY A 16 4.38 5.91 -2.30
C GLY A 16 5.02 4.56 -2.65
N ALA A 17 6.35 4.46 -2.69
CA ALA A 17 7.05 3.20 -2.88
C ALA A 17 6.96 2.29 -1.64
N LEU A 18 7.11 2.84 -0.43
CA LEU A 18 6.99 2.10 0.83
C LEU A 18 5.62 1.44 0.98
N ALA A 19 4.56 2.04 0.42
CA ALA A 19 3.23 1.45 0.38
C ALA A 19 3.19 0.06 -0.30
N TYR A 20 4.17 -0.32 -1.12
CA TYR A 20 4.20 -1.61 -1.82
C TYR A 20 5.08 -2.68 -1.15
N VAL A 21 6.05 -2.29 -0.29
CA VAL A 21 7.15 -3.18 0.10
C VAL A 21 6.86 -4.01 1.35
N VAL A 22 6.21 -3.45 2.37
CA VAL A 22 6.17 -4.05 3.73
C VAL A 22 4.83 -4.76 4.00
N GLY A 23 4.24 -5.39 2.98
CA GLY A 23 3.01 -6.15 3.14
C GLY A 23 1.82 -5.31 3.61
N TRP A 24 0.77 -5.98 4.10
CA TRP A 24 -0.53 -5.38 4.45
C TRP A 24 -0.47 -4.28 5.52
N ILE A 25 0.46 -4.41 6.47
CA ILE A 25 0.54 -3.52 7.63
C ILE A 25 0.96 -2.11 7.21
N SER A 26 1.97 -2.00 6.35
CA SER A 26 2.54 -0.71 5.95
C SER A 26 1.58 0.18 5.16
N ARG A 27 0.73 -0.43 4.33
CA ARG A 27 -0.25 0.28 3.48
C ARG A 27 -1.35 0.94 4.30
N LEU A 28 -1.86 0.23 5.33
CA LEU A 28 -2.86 0.77 6.26
C LEU A 28 -2.27 1.91 7.09
N VAL A 29 -1.05 1.72 7.57
CA VAL A 29 -0.32 2.74 8.35
C VAL A 29 -0.16 4.03 7.54
N LEU A 30 0.36 3.96 6.31
CA LEU A 30 0.52 5.15 5.46
C LEU A 30 -0.82 5.81 5.09
N TRP A 31 -1.89 5.03 4.90
CA TRP A 31 -3.21 5.60 4.64
C TRP A 31 -3.75 6.45 5.80
N PHE A 32 -3.49 6.04 7.05
CA PHE A 32 -3.88 6.80 8.25
C PHE A 32 -2.91 7.93 8.61
N LEU A 33 -1.61 7.75 8.36
CA LEU A 33 -0.58 8.74 8.71
C LEU A 33 -0.52 9.93 7.74
N GLU A 34 -0.96 9.76 6.50
CA GLU A 34 -0.88 10.80 5.48
C GLU A 34 -2.27 11.25 4.97
N PRO A 35 -3.17 11.77 5.84
CA PRO A 35 -4.55 12.09 5.46
C PRO A 35 -4.65 13.18 4.38
N GLU A 36 -3.70 14.12 4.36
CA GLU A 36 -3.68 15.27 3.45
C GLU A 36 -2.88 15.01 2.15
N ASN A 37 -2.00 14.00 2.14
CA ASN A 37 -1.20 13.68 0.95
C ASN A 37 -1.98 12.75 0.01
N LYS A 38 -2.65 13.34 -0.99
CA LYS A 38 -3.43 12.59 -1.99
C LYS A 38 -2.58 11.58 -2.79
N PHE A 39 -1.30 11.87 -3.04
CA PHE A 39 -0.41 10.96 -3.77
C PHE A 39 -0.12 9.71 -2.94
N VAL A 40 0.32 9.88 -1.69
CA VAL A 40 0.61 8.75 -0.80
C VAL A 40 -0.65 7.93 -0.54
N ARG A 41 -1.80 8.60 -0.34
CA ARG A 41 -3.10 7.91 -0.17
C ARG A 41 -3.52 7.11 -1.39
N PHE A 42 -3.27 7.62 -2.60
CA PHE A 42 -3.57 6.87 -3.83
C PHE A 42 -2.74 5.59 -3.89
N HIS A 43 -1.42 5.67 -3.66
CA HIS A 43 -0.55 4.49 -3.67
C HIS A 43 -0.86 3.52 -2.51
N ALA A 44 -1.19 4.04 -1.33
CA ALA A 44 -1.64 3.22 -0.20
C ALA A 44 -2.92 2.45 -0.54
N MET A 45 -3.94 3.13 -1.11
CA MET A 45 -5.19 2.49 -1.52
C MET A 45 -4.99 1.48 -2.65
N GLN A 46 -4.21 1.83 -3.68
CA GLN A 46 -3.87 0.91 -4.76
C GLN A 46 -3.20 -0.36 -4.21
N SER A 47 -2.25 -0.20 -3.29
CA SER A 47 -1.59 -1.33 -2.65
C SER A 47 -2.56 -2.15 -1.80
N ILE A 48 -3.46 -1.53 -1.03
CA ILE A 48 -4.52 -2.23 -0.28
C ILE A 48 -5.38 -3.07 -1.22
N VAL A 49 -5.81 -2.52 -2.36
CA VAL A 49 -6.65 -3.24 -3.33
C VAL A 49 -5.89 -4.38 -3.99
N VAL A 50 -4.66 -4.15 -4.47
CA VAL A 50 -3.86 -5.14 -5.19
C VAL A 50 -3.57 -6.34 -4.30
N PHE A 51 -2.98 -6.10 -3.13
CA PHE A 51 -2.63 -7.19 -2.23
C PHE A 51 -3.87 -7.77 -1.54
N GLY A 52 -4.87 -6.92 -1.30
CA GLY A 52 -6.28 -7.25 -1.11
C GLY A 52 -6.76 -8.45 -1.88
N ALA A 53 -6.81 -8.23 -3.19
CA ALA A 53 -7.23 -9.22 -4.16
C ALA A 53 -6.29 -10.43 -4.19
N LEU A 54 -4.97 -10.23 -4.13
CA LEU A 54 -4.01 -11.34 -4.14
C LEU A 54 -4.24 -12.31 -2.98
N THR A 55 -4.45 -11.83 -1.75
CA THR A 55 -4.72 -12.74 -0.61
C THR A 55 -6.06 -13.45 -0.77
N VAL A 56 -7.10 -12.79 -1.31
CA VAL A 56 -8.36 -13.49 -1.62
C VAL A 56 -8.12 -14.59 -2.66
N VAL A 57 -7.36 -14.31 -3.71
CA VAL A 57 -6.98 -15.31 -4.72
C VAL A 57 -6.19 -16.45 -4.10
N GLU A 58 -5.19 -16.17 -3.27
CA GLU A 58 -4.40 -17.18 -2.55
C GLU A 58 -5.28 -18.08 -1.68
N ILE A 59 -6.23 -17.50 -0.93
CA ILE A 59 -7.19 -18.24 -0.12
C ILE A 59 -8.05 -19.16 -1.00
N VAL A 60 -8.62 -18.62 -2.08
CA VAL A 60 -9.47 -19.38 -3.00
C VAL A 60 -8.70 -20.54 -3.64
N LEU A 61 -7.49 -20.29 -4.13
CA LEU A 61 -6.63 -21.30 -4.72
C LEU A 61 -6.18 -22.35 -3.69
N GLY A 62 -5.98 -21.96 -2.43
CA GLY A 62 -5.64 -22.89 -1.35
C GLY A 62 -6.73 -23.93 -1.03
N PHE A 63 -7.99 -23.64 -1.39
CA PHE A 63 -9.08 -24.61 -1.28
C PHE A 63 -9.22 -25.53 -2.49
N ILE A 64 -8.52 -25.26 -3.60
CA ILE A 64 -8.48 -26.14 -4.76
C ILE A 64 -7.41 -27.20 -4.48
N PRO A 65 -7.79 -28.49 -4.31
CA PRO A 65 -6.79 -29.55 -4.17
C PRO A 65 -6.02 -29.63 -5.49
N ILE A 66 -4.75 -29.24 -5.45
CA ILE A 66 -3.81 -29.51 -6.54
C ILE A 66 -3.16 -30.85 -6.19
N LEU A 67 -3.31 -31.81 -7.12
CA LEU A 67 -3.01 -33.25 -7.02
C LEU A 67 -1.72 -33.61 -6.28
#